data_AF-A0A4R5LJN9-F1
#
_entry.id   AF-A0A4R5LJN9-F1
#
_cell.length_a   1.000
_cell.length_b   1.000
_cell.length_c   1.000
_cell.angle_alpha   90.00
_cell.angle_beta   90.00
_cell.angle_gamma   90.00
#
_symmetry.space_group_name_H-M   'P 1'
#
loop_
_entity.id
_entity.type
_entity.pdbx_description
1 polymer ?
#
loop_
_entity_poly.entity_id
_entity_poly.type
_entity_poly.pdbx_seq_one_letter_code
_entity_poly.pdbx_strand_id
1 'polypeptide(L)' 'MMDVYIEPLPRGQWGPIDGYALEFADGSKFAENVFRSELLAISEIVLRGYKPLLAKVRITDKHANAHWKRPETAR' A
#
# COMPACT_ATOMS: atom_id res chain seq x y z
N MET A 1 -6.39 15.25 -2.13
CA MET A 1 -6.39 13.79 -2.40
C MET A 1 -5.50 13.13 -1.37
N MET A 2 -6.06 12.23 -0.56
CA MET A 2 -5.37 11.56 0.54
C MET A 2 -4.49 10.41 0.03
N ASP A 3 -3.43 10.13 0.78
CA ASP A 3 -2.53 9.01 0.50
C ASP A 3 -3.09 7.71 1.09
N VAL A 4 -2.97 6.64 0.31
CA VAL A 4 -3.32 5.27 0.73
C VAL A 4 -2.08 4.40 0.60
N TYR A 5 -1.72 3.77 1.70
CA TYR A 5 -0.53 2.95 1.88
C TYR A 5 -0.84 1.52 1.49
N ILE A 6 0.01 0.97 0.62
CA ILE A 6 -0.05 -0.42 0.16
C ILE A 6 0.92 -1.22 1.04
N GLU A 7 0.36 -1.85 2.07
CA GLU A 7 1.10 -2.59 3.09
C GLU A 7 1.27 -4.06 2.68
N PRO A 8 2.51 -4.59 2.59
CA PRO A 8 2.71 -6.00 2.31
C PRO A 8 2.26 -6.88 3.49
N LEU A 9 1.69 -8.04 3.18
CA LEU A 9 1.28 -9.05 4.15
C LEU A 9 2.10 -10.33 3.99
N PRO A 10 2.45 -11.02 5.10
CA PRO A 10 2.24 -10.63 6.49
C PRO A 10 3.11 -9.41 6.89
N ARG A 11 2.58 -8.57 7.79
CA ARG A 11 3.26 -7.33 8.20
C ARG A 11 4.44 -7.61 9.12
N GLY A 12 5.47 -6.77 9.01
CA GLY A 12 6.57 -6.72 9.97
C GLY A 12 7.39 -8.00 10.01
N GLN A 13 7.33 -8.83 8.97
CA GLN A 13 7.95 -10.14 8.94
C GLN A 13 8.75 -10.36 7.66
N TRP A 14 9.80 -11.17 7.79
CA TRP A 14 10.54 -11.73 6.68
C TRP A 14 9.83 -12.99 6.17
N GLY A 15 9.75 -13.18 4.85
CA GLY A 15 9.02 -14.32 4.27
C GLY A 15 8.43 -14.00 2.89
N PRO A 16 7.65 -14.91 2.29
CA PRO A 16 6.88 -14.58 1.08
C PRO A 16 5.88 -13.45 1.36
N ILE A 17 5.56 -12.65 0.35
CA ILE A 17 4.44 -11.70 0.40
C ILE A 17 3.23 -12.44 -0.14
N ASP A 18 2.19 -12.56 0.68
CA ASP A 18 0.95 -13.26 0.33
C ASP A 18 -0.11 -12.30 -0.25
N GLY A 19 0.09 -10.99 -0.05
CA GLY A 19 -0.77 -9.97 -0.61
C GLY A 19 -0.51 -8.59 -0.02
N TYR A 20 -1.47 -7.69 -0.26
CA TYR A 20 -1.36 -6.29 0.08
C TYR A 20 -2.65 -5.79 0.72
N ALA A 21 -2.52 -5.12 1.87
CA ALA A 21 -3.60 -4.38 2.50
C ALA A 21 -3.53 -2.90 2.08
N LEU A 22 -4.69 -2.24 2.06
CA LEU A 22 -4.79 -0.82 1.75
C LEU A 22 -5.21 -0.07 3.01
N GLU A 23 -4.41 0.91 3.43
CA GLU A 23 -4.64 1.65 4.67
C GLU A 23 -4.40 3.14 4.52
N PHE A 24 -5.08 3.93 5.34
CA PHE A 24 -4.76 5.33 5.54
C PHE A 24 -3.61 5.49 6.54
N ALA A 25 -3.11 6.73 6.68
CA ALA A 25 -2.01 7.07 7.57
C ALA A 25 -2.27 6.72 9.05
N ASP A 26 -3.52 6.77 9.48
CA ASP A 26 -3.97 6.42 10.84
C ASP A 26 -4.14 4.90 11.06
N GLY A 27 -3.88 4.08 10.04
CA GLY A 27 -4.05 2.63 10.07
C GLY A 27 -5.47 2.15 9.83
N SER A 28 -6.43 3.05 9.58
CA SER A 28 -7.77 2.64 9.17
C SER A 28 -7.73 1.99 7.79
N LYS A 29 -8.54 0.93 7.61
CA LYS A 29 -8.59 0.20 6.34
C LYS A 29 -9.28 1.03 5.26
N PHE A 30 -8.62 1.13 4.11
CA PHE A 30 -9.23 1.70 2.90
C PHE A 30 -10.16 0.69 2.20
N ALA A 31 -9.83 -0.60 2.29
CA ALA A 31 -10.62 -1.69 1.76
C ALA A 31 -10.50 -2.91 2.68
N GLU A 32 -11.60 -3.68 2.80
CA GLU A 32 -11.60 -4.93 3.57
C GLU A 32 -10.83 -6.06 2.87
N ASN A 33 -10.69 -5.99 1.55
CA ASN A 33 -10.06 -7.02 0.75
C ASN A 33 -8.52 -6.95 0.81
N VAL A 34 -7.89 -8.12 0.79
CA VAL A 34 -6.46 -8.27 0.49
C VAL A 34 -6.27 -8.40 -1.01
N PHE A 35 -5.34 -7.64 -1.56
CA PHE A 35 -5.01 -7.66 -2.98
C PHE A 35 -3.84 -8.62 -3.22
N ARG A 36 -3.93 -9.46 -4.27
CA ARG A 36 -2.90 -10.46 -4.56
C ARG A 36 -1.67 -9.89 -5.28
N SER A 37 -1.72 -8.65 -5.74
CA SER A 37 -0.61 -7.98 -6.41
C SER A 37 -0.62 -6.47 -6.18
N GLU A 38 0.55 -5.86 -6.30
CA GLU A 38 0.73 -4.39 -6.20
C GLU A 38 -0.10 -3.66 -7.25
N LEU A 39 -0.16 -4.18 -8.48
CA LEU A 39 -0.89 -3.54 -9.57
C LEU A 39 -2.40 -3.46 -9.28
N LEU A 40 -2.99 -4.52 -8.72
CA LEU A 40 -4.40 -4.52 -8.35
C LEU A 40 -4.68 -3.53 -7.20
N ALA A 41 -3.79 -3.50 -6.20
CA ALA A 41 -3.85 -2.55 -5.10
C ALA A 41 -3.76 -1.09 -5.58
N ILE A 42 -2.81 -0.79 -6.47
CA ILE A 42 -2.63 0.53 -7.08
C ILE A 42 -3.89 0.94 -7.86
N SER A 43 -4.41 0.04 -8.69
CA SER A 43 -5.57 0.31 -9.54
C SER A 43 -6.81 0.65 -8.70
N GLU A 44 -7.07 -0.11 -7.63
CA GLU A 44 -8.20 0.15 -6.74
C GLU A 44 -8.16 1.56 -6.12
N ILE A 45 -6.98 1.98 -5.66
CA ILE A 45 -6.78 3.29 -5.04
C ILE A 45 -7.02 4.40 -6.06
N VAL A 46 -6.45 4.27 -7.27
CA VAL A 46 -6.58 5.26 -8.34
C VAL A 46 -8.02 5.37 -8.83
N LEU A 47 -8.71 4.25 -9.04
CA LEU A 47 -10.12 4.22 -9.48
C LEU A 47 -11.06 4.95 -8.51
N ARG A 48 -10.73 4.94 -7.22
CA ARG A 48 -11.49 5.63 -6.17
C ARG A 48 -11.06 7.09 -5.97
N GLY A 49 -10.09 7.59 -6.75
CA GLY A 49 -9.62 8.97 -6.68
C GLY A 49 -8.70 9.25 -5.49
N TYR A 50 -7.88 8.27 -5.08
CA TYR A 50 -6.86 8.43 -4.04
C TYR A 50 -5.45 8.28 -4.61
N LYS A 51 -4.45 8.62 -3.80
CA LYS A 51 -3.04 8.56 -4.22
C LYS A 51 -2.34 7.36 -3.59
N PRO A 52 -1.91 6.36 -4.38
CA PRO A 52 -1.21 5.20 -3.84
C PRO A 52 0.21 5.55 -3.38
N LEU A 53 0.63 4.89 -2.30
CA LEU A 53 2.01 4.81 -1.81
C LEU A 53 2.39 3.33 -1.65
N LEU A 54 3.41 2.92 -2.39
CA LEU A 54 3.91 1.56 -2.38
C LEU A 54 5.08 1.42 -1.40
N ALA A 55 5.06 0.36 -0.59
CA ALA A 55 6.16 0.02 0.28
C ALA A 55 7.44 -0.30 -0.52
N LYS A 56 8.57 0.28 -0.13
CA LYS A 56 9.91 -0.02 -0.65
C LYS A 56 10.65 -1.05 0.19
N VAL A 57 10.17 -1.27 1.42
CA VAL A 57 10.73 -2.18 2.41
C VAL A 57 9.63 -3.10 2.93
N ARG A 58 10.01 -4.26 3.46
CA ARG A 58 9.06 -5.26 3.97
C ARG A 58 8.53 -4.95 5.37
N ILE A 59 9.31 -4.22 6.16
CA ILE A 59 8.93 -3.73 7.49
C ILE A 59 8.74 -2.24 7.35
N THR A 60 7.48 -1.83 7.26
CA THR A 60 7.07 -0.47 6.96
C THR A 60 6.93 0.36 8.21
N ASP A 61 7.04 1.67 8.03
CA ASP A 61 6.68 2.70 9.00
C ASP A 61 6.06 3.83 8.19
N LYS A 62 4.78 4.12 8.43
CA LYS A 62 4.01 5.12 7.66
C LYS A 62 4.56 6.53 7.82
N HIS A 63 5.30 6.81 8.89
CA HIS A 63 5.94 8.10 9.13
C HIS A 63 7.33 8.21 8.46
N ALA A 64 7.92 7.08 8.07
CA ALA A 64 9.21 7.05 7.38
C ALA A 64 9.02 7.20 5.87
N ASN A 65 9.04 8.44 5.35
CA ASN A 65 8.89 8.72 3.90
C ASN A 65 9.80 7.88 3.00
N ALA A 66 11.00 7.53 3.48
CA ALA A 66 11.95 6.68 2.75
C ALA A 66 11.45 5.26 2.47
N HIS A 67 10.47 4.77 3.24
CA HIS A 67 9.83 3.47 3.11
C HIS A 67 8.78 3.44 2.00
N TRP A 68 8.43 4.58 1.42
CA TRP A 68 7.32 4.70 0.48
C TRP A 68 7.77 5.29 -0.85
N LYS A 69 7.13 4.86 -1.95
CA LYS A 69 7.27 5.48 -3.26
C LYS A 69 5.93 5.64 -3.95
N ARG A 70 5.85 6.59 -4.86
CA ARG A 70 4.76 6.66 -5.84
C ARG A 70 4.98 5.56 -6.90
N PRO A 71 3.93 4.84 -7.30
CA PRO A 71 4.03 3.94 -8.44
C PRO A 71 4.22 4.75 -9.72
N GLU A 72 5.05 4.24 -10.63
CA GLU A 72 5.41 4.92 -11.88
C GLU A 72 4.21 5.03 -12.86
N THR A 73 3.15 4.25 -12.64
CA THR A 73 2.00 4.11 -13.53
C THR A 73 0.80 5.00 -13.17
N ALA A 74 0.93 5.94 -12.23
CA ALA A 74 -0.16 6.88 -11.91
C ALA A 74 -0.16 8.10 -12.85
N ARG A 75 -0.26 7.86 -14.16
CA ARG A 75 -0.36 8.91 -15.18
C ARG A 75 -1.69 8.84 -15.93
#